data_AF-A0A1F9MWJ3-F1
#
_entry.id   AF-A0A1F9MWJ3-F1
#
_cell.length_a   1.000
_cell.length_b   1.000
_cell.length_c   1.000
_cell.angle_alpha   90.00
_cell.angle_beta   90.00
_cell.angle_gamma   90.00
#
_symmetry.space_group_name_H-M   'P 1'
#
loop_
_entity.id
_entity.type
_entity.pdbx_description
1 polymer ?
#
loop_
_entity_poly.entity_id
_entity_poly.type
_entity_poly.pdbx_seq_one_letter_code
_entity_poly.pdbx_strand_id
1 'polypeptide(L)'
;MRSRLLLSLAVSLTSNVFFSAIVLAEDGDGLSNQQEAAIAQEAISELDLQAIVTDDPANVDRLWALIKRLAQKRAYCRATEHLETIKELSGLVTDNRAFAAQAIFMCAQSRFRQGEMQESAAMLQRAIAIVPDRPEYRDLQFKLALVRSKEAIKQEDLATVEQGLTEAMDLGKALGPGGGDRLAEWAIPLIHEAANDVAGWSQRLLDAKDLEKADAVSQVALRFHPHNRIANGVGRDLLMMRILPIVLAGIGLFVAAAIAWAWVRKQRVKKAALSETEIST
;
A
#
# COMPACT_ATOMS: atom_id res chain seq x y z
N MET A 1 18.96 -43.74 15.19
CA MET A 1 19.50 -42.39 14.92
C MET A 1 19.51 -42.00 13.43
N ARG A 2 19.90 -42.88 12.49
CA ARG A 2 19.92 -42.54 11.05
C ARG A 2 18.55 -42.24 10.40
N SER A 3 17.46 -42.81 10.91
CA SER A 3 16.09 -42.59 10.41
C SER A 3 15.52 -41.19 10.73
N ARG A 4 15.89 -40.60 11.88
CA ARG A 4 15.46 -39.23 12.24
C ARG A 4 16.16 -38.14 11.41
N LEU A 5 17.42 -38.37 11.03
CA LEU A 5 18.18 -37.46 10.18
C LEU A 5 17.66 -37.43 8.73
N LEU A 6 17.24 -38.58 8.18
CA LEU A 6 16.68 -38.66 6.83
C LEU A 6 15.28 -38.03 6.74
N LEU A 7 14.45 -38.14 7.79
CA LEU A 7 13.14 -37.49 7.85
C LEU A 7 13.26 -35.96 7.95
N SER A 8 14.20 -35.46 8.78
CA SER A 8 14.48 -34.03 8.91
C SER A 8 15.02 -33.42 7.61
N LEU A 9 15.91 -34.12 6.89
CA LEU A 9 16.41 -33.66 5.58
C LEU A 9 15.30 -33.63 4.52
N ALA A 10 14.43 -34.64 4.47
CA ALA A 10 13.34 -34.71 3.51
C ALA A 10 12.27 -33.61 3.74
N VAL A 11 11.97 -33.28 5.00
CA VAL A 11 11.05 -32.18 5.35
C VAL A 11 11.68 -30.82 5.00
N SER A 12 12.99 -30.65 5.19
CA SER A 12 13.68 -29.39 4.84
C SER A 12 13.81 -29.16 3.34
N LEU A 13 14.03 -30.22 2.54
CA LEU A 13 14.11 -30.15 1.07
C LEU A 13 12.73 -29.93 0.43
N THR A 14 11.68 -30.58 0.94
CA THR A 14 10.32 -30.37 0.43
C THR A 14 9.78 -28.99 0.76
N SER A 15 10.14 -28.42 1.92
CA SER A 15 9.74 -27.05 2.29
C SER A 15 10.34 -25.97 1.39
N ASN A 16 11.61 -26.12 0.97
CA ASN A 16 12.30 -25.17 0.09
C ASN A 16 11.83 -25.23 -1.37
N VAL A 17 11.58 -26.43 -1.92
CA VAL A 17 11.07 -26.59 -3.29
C VAL A 17 9.63 -26.09 -3.41
N PHE A 18 8.83 -26.25 -2.35
CA PHE A 18 7.46 -25.74 -2.28
C PHE A 18 7.40 -24.21 -2.17
N PHE A 19 8.40 -23.60 -1.53
CA PHE A 19 8.52 -22.14 -1.42
C PHE A 19 8.67 -21.48 -2.80
N SER A 20 9.48 -22.06 -3.68
CA SER A 20 9.64 -21.53 -5.06
C SER A 20 8.41 -21.75 -5.94
N ALA A 21 7.67 -22.85 -5.75
CA ALA A 21 6.48 -23.15 -6.56
C ALA A 21 5.26 -22.27 -6.21
N ILE A 22 5.12 -21.85 -4.95
CA ILE A 22 4.03 -20.95 -4.53
C ILE A 22 4.29 -19.51 -4.99
N VAL A 23 5.55 -19.05 -4.95
CA VAL A 23 5.95 -17.71 -5.44
C VAL A 23 5.79 -17.61 -6.96
N LEU A 24 6.04 -18.68 -7.73
CA LEU A 24 5.92 -18.65 -9.20
C LEU A 24 4.46 -18.70 -9.73
N ALA A 25 3.46 -18.90 -8.87
CA ALA A 25 2.05 -18.95 -9.27
C ALA A 25 1.34 -17.58 -9.19
N GLU A 26 2.08 -16.47 -9.10
CA GLU A 26 1.59 -15.13 -8.76
C GLU A 26 0.90 -14.36 -9.93
N ASP A 27 1.06 -14.76 -11.20
CA ASP A 27 0.63 -13.96 -12.38
C ASP A 27 -0.71 -14.34 -13.05
N GLY A 28 -1.51 -15.23 -12.45
CA GLY A 28 -2.79 -15.67 -13.03
C GLY A 28 -4.01 -14.97 -12.45
N ASP A 29 -4.84 -14.36 -13.32
CA ASP A 29 -6.17 -13.79 -13.07
C ASP A 29 -6.86 -14.48 -11.88
N GLY A 30 -7.19 -13.69 -10.85
CA GLY A 30 -7.81 -14.19 -9.62
C GLY A 30 -9.08 -15.00 -9.91
N LEU A 31 -9.22 -16.15 -9.25
CA LEU A 31 -10.48 -16.88 -9.24
C LEU A 31 -11.56 -15.98 -8.63
N SER A 32 -12.77 -16.04 -9.18
CA SER A 32 -13.90 -15.34 -8.55
C SER A 32 -14.20 -15.95 -7.18
N ASN A 33 -14.70 -15.14 -6.23
CA ASN A 33 -15.09 -15.60 -4.89
C ASN A 33 -16.02 -16.84 -4.91
N GLN A 34 -16.84 -17.01 -5.96
CA GLN A 34 -17.69 -18.19 -6.14
C GLN A 34 -16.91 -19.44 -6.52
N GLN A 35 -15.88 -19.32 -7.36
CA GLN A 35 -15.02 -20.45 -7.74
C GLN A 35 -14.14 -20.89 -6.58
N GLU A 36 -13.59 -19.96 -5.79
CA GLU A 36 -12.87 -20.27 -4.56
C GLU A 36 -13.77 -21.01 -3.55
N ALA A 37 -15.01 -20.55 -3.38
CA ALA A 37 -15.98 -21.20 -2.50
C ALA A 37 -16.35 -22.61 -2.96
N ALA A 38 -16.57 -22.83 -4.27
CA ALA A 38 -16.93 -24.14 -4.82
C ALA A 38 -15.78 -25.16 -4.69
N ILE A 39 -14.55 -24.74 -5.01
CA ILE A 39 -13.34 -25.56 -4.90
C ILE A 39 -13.04 -25.95 -3.45
N ALA A 40 -13.33 -25.05 -2.51
CA ALA A 40 -13.20 -25.32 -1.08
C ALA A 40 -14.33 -26.22 -0.55
N GLN A 41 -15.56 -26.05 -1.06
CA GLN A 41 -16.70 -26.91 -0.70
C GLN A 41 -16.45 -28.37 -1.10
N GLU A 42 -15.86 -28.59 -2.29
CA GLU A 42 -15.43 -29.91 -2.77
C GLU A 42 -14.32 -30.51 -1.90
N ALA A 43 -13.28 -29.73 -1.57
CA ALA A 43 -12.18 -30.19 -0.71
C ALA A 43 -12.63 -30.54 0.70
N ILE A 44 -13.65 -29.84 1.21
CA ILE A 44 -14.28 -30.10 2.50
C ILE A 44 -15.23 -31.30 2.43
N SER A 45 -15.99 -31.48 1.35
CA SER A 45 -16.88 -32.64 1.21
C SER A 45 -16.14 -33.98 1.14
N GLU A 46 -14.89 -33.96 0.66
CA GLU A 46 -14.02 -35.15 0.61
C GLU A 46 -13.43 -35.54 1.99
N LEU A 47 -13.44 -34.63 2.96
CA LEU A 47 -12.89 -34.86 4.29
C LEU A 47 -14.00 -34.73 5.31
N ASP A 48 -14.35 -35.84 5.96
CA ASP A 48 -15.30 -35.83 7.07
C ASP A 48 -14.70 -35.03 8.24
N LEU A 49 -14.93 -33.72 8.25
CA LEU A 49 -14.41 -32.78 9.24
C LEU A 49 -14.80 -33.18 10.67
N GLN A 50 -15.89 -33.93 10.83
CA GLN A 50 -16.30 -34.46 12.13
C GLN A 50 -15.41 -35.61 12.62
N ALA A 51 -14.82 -36.40 11.71
CA ALA A 51 -13.90 -37.49 12.06
C ALA A 51 -12.50 -37.00 12.46
N ILE A 52 -12.20 -35.72 12.20
CA ILE A 52 -10.88 -35.11 12.36
C ILE A 52 -10.70 -34.47 13.74
N VAL A 53 -11.79 -34.15 14.45
CA VAL A 53 -11.78 -33.55 15.80
C VAL A 53 -11.63 -34.63 16.87
N THR A 54 -10.53 -35.39 16.81
CA THR A 54 -10.12 -36.33 17.86
C THR A 54 -8.62 -36.17 18.13
N ASP A 55 -8.15 -36.52 19.32
CA ASP A 55 -6.73 -36.41 19.76
C ASP A 55 -5.75 -37.34 18.99
N ASP A 56 -6.13 -37.84 17.82
CA ASP A 56 -5.27 -38.70 16.98
C ASP A 56 -4.25 -37.84 16.22
N PRO A 57 -2.93 -38.04 16.41
CA PRO A 57 -1.89 -37.37 15.62
C PRO A 57 -2.06 -37.53 14.10
N ALA A 58 -2.65 -38.64 13.62
CA ALA A 58 -2.92 -38.85 12.20
C ALA A 58 -3.96 -37.85 11.64
N ASN A 59 -4.84 -37.32 12.49
CA ASN A 59 -5.80 -36.29 12.09
C ASN A 59 -5.14 -34.92 11.93
N VAL A 60 -4.08 -34.61 12.69
CA VAL A 60 -3.26 -33.41 12.47
C VAL A 60 -2.60 -33.45 11.09
N ASP A 61 -2.06 -34.61 10.68
CA ASP A 61 -1.46 -34.77 9.34
C ASP A 61 -2.49 -34.67 8.20
N ARG A 62 -3.73 -35.13 8.42
CA ARG A 62 -4.83 -34.99 7.45
C ARG A 62 -5.32 -33.55 7.32
N LEU A 63 -5.53 -32.88 8.45
CA LEU A 63 -5.80 -31.45 8.52
C LEU A 63 -4.70 -30.64 7.82
N TRP A 64 -3.44 -31.05 8.01
CA TRP A 64 -2.31 -30.44 7.37
C TRP A 64 -2.32 -30.61 5.85
N ALA A 65 -2.64 -31.82 5.36
CA ALA A 65 -2.80 -32.07 3.93
C ALA A 65 -3.95 -31.25 3.33
N LEU A 66 -5.05 -31.09 4.08
CA LEU A 66 -6.19 -30.24 3.68
C LEU A 66 -5.76 -28.77 3.58
N ILE A 67 -5.09 -28.22 4.58
CA ILE A 67 -4.58 -26.84 4.54
C ILE A 67 -3.65 -26.63 3.35
N LYS A 68 -2.75 -27.58 3.08
CA LYS A 68 -1.89 -27.53 1.89
C LYS A 68 -2.69 -27.50 0.59
N ARG A 69 -3.73 -28.34 0.46
CA ARG A 69 -4.60 -28.34 -0.74
C ARG A 69 -5.43 -27.07 -0.85
N LEU A 70 -6.00 -26.58 0.24
CA LEU A 70 -6.76 -25.32 0.27
C LEU A 70 -5.84 -24.14 -0.11
N ALA A 71 -4.60 -24.12 0.39
CA ALA A 71 -3.60 -23.14 0.00
C ALA A 71 -3.25 -23.24 -1.50
N GLN A 72 -3.04 -24.44 -2.04
CA GLN A 72 -2.81 -24.66 -3.48
C GLN A 72 -4.01 -24.19 -4.33
N LYS A 73 -5.23 -24.38 -3.80
CA LYS A 73 -6.50 -23.96 -4.40
C LYS A 73 -6.84 -22.48 -4.15
N ARG A 74 -5.92 -21.71 -3.56
CA ARG A 74 -6.09 -20.28 -3.17
C ARG A 74 -7.21 -20.00 -2.14
N ALA A 75 -7.78 -21.03 -1.52
CA ALA A 75 -8.83 -20.93 -0.50
C ALA A 75 -8.26 -20.64 0.90
N TYR A 76 -7.49 -19.56 1.04
CA TYR A 76 -6.66 -19.30 2.22
C TYR A 76 -7.48 -19.06 3.50
N CYS A 77 -8.57 -18.27 3.46
CA CYS A 77 -9.36 -17.96 4.67
C CYS A 77 -9.98 -19.21 5.34
N ARG A 78 -10.41 -20.20 4.56
CA ARG A 78 -10.85 -21.49 5.13
C ARG A 78 -9.69 -22.33 5.65
N ALA A 79 -8.51 -22.23 5.00
CA ALA A 79 -7.30 -22.87 5.50
C ALA A 79 -6.87 -22.31 6.88
N THR A 80 -7.12 -21.02 7.16
CA THR A 80 -6.87 -20.43 8.49
C THR A 80 -7.85 -20.86 9.55
N GLU A 81 -9.15 -20.96 9.24
CA GLU A 81 -10.14 -21.52 10.18
C GLU A 81 -9.70 -22.91 10.66
N HIS A 82 -9.26 -23.76 9.73
CA HIS A 82 -8.74 -25.09 10.06
C HIS A 82 -7.37 -25.06 10.78
N LEU A 83 -6.53 -24.04 10.57
CA LEU A 83 -5.30 -23.85 11.36
C LEU A 83 -5.58 -23.44 12.79
N GLU A 84 -6.62 -22.66 13.03
CA GLU A 84 -7.05 -22.32 14.40
C GLU A 84 -7.59 -23.56 15.10
N THR A 85 -8.35 -24.41 14.39
CA THR A 85 -8.74 -25.74 14.90
C THR A 85 -7.52 -26.62 15.21
N ILE A 86 -6.50 -26.63 14.34
CA ILE A 86 -5.24 -27.33 14.64
C ILE A 86 -4.57 -26.74 15.87
N LYS A 87 -4.49 -25.41 16.01
CA LYS A 87 -3.82 -24.76 17.15
C LYS A 87 -4.46 -25.17 18.50
N GLU A 88 -5.78 -25.33 18.53
CA GLU A 88 -6.51 -25.83 19.69
C GLU A 88 -6.20 -27.32 19.96
N LEU A 89 -6.05 -28.13 18.90
CA LEU A 89 -5.70 -29.54 18.99
C LEU A 89 -4.20 -29.82 19.19
N SER A 90 -3.30 -28.88 18.83
CA SER A 90 -1.88 -29.13 18.59
C SER A 90 -0.95 -28.49 19.63
N GLY A 91 -1.32 -28.46 20.91
CA GLY A 91 -0.36 -28.22 22.00
C GLY A 91 0.93 -29.10 21.90
N LEU A 92 0.92 -30.09 21.02
CA LEU A 92 1.94 -31.10 20.75
C LEU A 92 2.90 -30.84 19.56
N VAL A 93 2.71 -29.83 18.68
CA VAL A 93 3.55 -29.69 17.46
C VAL A 93 4.26 -28.34 17.38
N THR A 94 5.35 -28.19 18.13
CA THR A 94 6.21 -27.00 18.16
C THR A 94 6.98 -26.72 16.85
N ASP A 95 7.10 -27.72 15.97
CA ASP A 95 7.93 -27.62 14.75
C ASP A 95 7.22 -26.99 13.54
N ASN A 96 5.92 -26.67 13.65
CA ASN A 96 5.11 -26.13 12.53
C ASN A 96 4.83 -24.62 12.59
N ARG A 97 5.50 -23.88 13.49
CA ARG A 97 5.31 -22.42 13.66
C ARG A 97 5.50 -21.61 12.38
N ALA A 98 6.53 -21.93 11.59
CA ALA A 98 6.82 -21.23 10.33
C ALA A 98 5.69 -21.37 9.31
N PHE A 99 5.17 -22.58 9.13
CA PHE A 99 4.07 -22.80 8.20
C PHE A 99 2.76 -22.20 8.72
N ALA A 100 2.48 -22.29 10.02
CA ALA A 100 1.30 -21.63 10.61
C ALA A 100 1.34 -20.11 10.35
N ALA A 101 2.50 -19.48 10.55
CA ALA A 101 2.67 -18.06 10.27
C ALA A 101 2.57 -17.76 8.76
N GLN A 102 3.09 -18.63 7.88
CA GLN A 102 2.94 -18.51 6.43
C GLN A 102 1.47 -18.58 6.00
N ALA A 103 0.69 -19.50 6.55
CA ALA A 103 -0.69 -19.65 6.17
C ALA A 103 -1.55 -18.48 6.69
N ILE A 104 -1.30 -17.99 7.91
CA ILE A 104 -1.90 -16.74 8.40
C ILE A 104 -1.56 -15.58 7.47
N PHE A 105 -0.32 -15.50 7.00
CA PHE A 105 0.09 -14.50 6.03
C PHE A 105 -0.69 -14.58 4.71
N MET A 106 -0.84 -15.77 4.12
CA MET A 106 -1.62 -15.92 2.87
C MET A 106 -3.08 -15.47 3.06
N CYS A 107 -3.64 -15.66 4.25
CA CYS A 107 -4.98 -15.18 4.59
C CYS A 107 -5.01 -13.67 4.73
N ALA A 108 -4.01 -13.08 5.36
CA ALA A 108 -3.86 -11.64 5.42
C ALA A 108 -3.79 -11.02 4.02
N GLN A 109 -3.11 -11.66 3.06
CA GLN A 109 -3.10 -11.22 1.66
C GLN A 109 -4.47 -11.31 1.00
N SER A 110 -5.22 -12.40 1.26
CA SER A 110 -6.59 -12.55 0.75
C SER A 110 -7.50 -11.43 1.28
N ARG A 111 -7.48 -11.19 2.60
CA ARG A 111 -8.22 -10.10 3.27
C ARG A 111 -7.82 -8.72 2.72
N PHE A 112 -6.53 -8.49 2.49
CA PHE A 112 -6.05 -7.26 1.86
C PHE A 112 -6.66 -7.05 0.47
N ARG A 113 -6.67 -8.09 -0.38
CA ARG A 113 -7.28 -8.04 -1.72
C ARG A 113 -8.79 -7.80 -1.69
N GLN A 114 -9.46 -8.25 -0.63
CA GLN A 114 -10.89 -7.98 -0.39
C GLN A 114 -11.15 -6.58 0.17
N GLY A 115 -10.12 -5.78 0.43
CA GLY A 115 -10.22 -4.43 1.00
C GLY A 115 -10.34 -4.40 2.52
N GLU A 116 -10.28 -5.55 3.19
CA GLU A 116 -10.38 -5.74 4.63
C GLU A 116 -9.02 -5.49 5.31
N MET A 117 -8.57 -4.24 5.27
CA MET A 117 -7.21 -3.83 5.68
C MET A 117 -6.94 -4.04 7.18
N GLN A 118 -7.93 -3.80 8.05
CA GLN A 118 -7.77 -3.98 9.49
C GLN A 118 -7.55 -5.46 9.87
N GLU A 119 -8.35 -6.36 9.29
CA GLU A 119 -8.20 -7.80 9.49
C GLU A 119 -6.87 -8.30 8.93
N SER A 120 -6.50 -7.83 7.73
CA SER A 120 -5.20 -8.14 7.13
C SER A 120 -4.04 -7.72 8.03
N ALA A 121 -4.06 -6.50 8.58
CA ALA A 121 -3.04 -6.01 9.48
C ALA A 121 -2.97 -6.83 10.79
N ALA A 122 -4.12 -7.21 11.36
CA ALA A 122 -4.18 -8.05 12.55
C ALA A 122 -3.59 -9.45 12.28
N MET A 123 -3.89 -10.05 11.13
CA MET A 123 -3.33 -11.33 10.72
C MET A 123 -1.82 -11.25 10.49
N LEU A 124 -1.32 -10.20 9.82
CA LEU A 124 0.12 -9.99 9.63
C LEU A 124 0.84 -9.85 10.97
N GLN A 125 0.30 -9.09 11.92
CA GLN A 125 0.85 -8.98 13.27
C GLN A 125 0.90 -10.34 13.98
N ARG A 126 -0.17 -11.14 13.87
CA ARG A 126 -0.19 -12.51 14.41
C ARG A 126 0.87 -13.39 13.77
N ALA A 127 1.05 -13.33 12.45
CA ALA A 127 2.08 -14.09 11.74
C ALA A 127 3.50 -13.72 12.22
N ILE A 128 3.78 -12.42 12.35
CA ILE A 128 5.06 -11.91 12.87
C ILE A 128 5.29 -12.38 14.32
N ALA A 129 4.27 -12.34 15.17
CA ALA A 129 4.40 -12.76 16.57
C ALA A 129 4.72 -14.27 16.73
N ILE A 130 4.33 -15.11 15.77
CA ILE A 130 4.61 -16.56 15.81
C ILE A 130 6.08 -16.84 15.49
N VAL A 131 6.70 -16.06 14.60
CA VAL A 131 8.10 -16.25 14.17
C VAL A 131 8.81 -14.88 14.00
N PRO A 132 9.17 -14.19 15.09
CA PRO A 132 9.67 -12.82 15.02
C PRO A 132 11.08 -12.68 14.42
N ASP A 133 11.92 -13.72 14.54
CA ASP A 133 13.36 -13.61 14.25
C ASP A 133 13.75 -14.07 12.84
N ARG A 134 12.79 -14.48 12.00
CA ARG A 134 13.09 -15.02 10.68
C ARG A 134 13.20 -13.90 9.63
N PRO A 135 14.27 -13.90 8.81
CA PRO A 135 14.48 -12.86 7.80
C PRO A 135 13.37 -12.80 6.75
N GLU A 136 12.71 -13.93 6.46
CA GLU A 136 11.55 -13.99 5.56
C GLU A 136 10.35 -13.20 6.09
N TYR A 137 10.30 -12.91 7.39
CA TYR A 137 9.21 -12.17 8.03
C TYR A 137 9.45 -10.66 8.07
N ARG A 138 10.62 -10.19 7.62
CA ARG A 138 10.82 -8.77 7.28
C ARG A 138 9.92 -8.35 6.11
N ASP A 139 9.66 -9.26 5.17
CA ASP A 139 8.64 -9.07 4.13
C ASP A 139 7.25 -8.82 4.75
N LEU A 140 6.90 -9.55 5.81
CA LEU A 140 5.62 -9.37 6.50
C LEU A 140 5.54 -8.02 7.21
N GLN A 141 6.63 -7.59 7.85
CA GLN A 141 6.69 -6.26 8.48
C GLN A 141 6.53 -5.16 7.42
N PHE A 142 7.19 -5.29 6.28
CA PHE A 142 7.03 -4.38 5.14
C PHE A 142 5.58 -4.31 4.68
N LYS A 143 4.94 -5.48 4.45
CA LYS A 143 3.54 -5.55 4.02
C LYS A 143 2.61 -4.96 5.08
N LEU A 144 2.87 -5.21 6.36
CA LEU A 144 2.10 -4.61 7.45
C LEU A 144 2.19 -3.08 7.45
N ALA A 145 3.38 -2.53 7.25
CA ALA A 145 3.59 -1.08 7.17
C ALA A 145 2.80 -0.46 6.01
N LEU A 146 2.76 -1.13 4.85
CA LEU A 146 1.95 -0.70 3.71
C LEU A 146 0.45 -0.77 3.98
N VAL A 147 -0.04 -1.87 4.56
CA VAL A 147 -1.46 -2.03 4.91
C VAL A 147 -1.89 -0.92 5.87
N ARG A 148 -1.08 -0.63 6.90
CA ARG A 148 -1.32 0.47 7.84
C ARG A 148 -1.33 1.82 7.13
N SER A 149 -0.41 2.04 6.20
CA SER A 149 -0.38 3.28 5.40
C SER A 149 -1.66 3.43 4.58
N LYS A 150 -2.11 2.39 3.87
CA LYS A 150 -3.35 2.44 3.07
C LYS A 150 -4.60 2.66 3.94
N GLU A 151 -4.65 2.06 5.12
CA GLU A 151 -5.74 2.32 6.07
C GLU A 151 -5.70 3.76 6.58
N ALA A 152 -4.52 4.30 6.88
CA ALA A 152 -4.36 5.70 7.29
C ALA A 152 -4.74 6.69 6.18
N ILE A 153 -4.53 6.35 4.90
CA ILE A 153 -5.03 7.15 3.76
C ILE A 153 -6.56 7.24 3.80
N LYS A 154 -7.26 6.13 4.09
CA LYS A 154 -8.74 6.14 4.21
C LYS A 154 -9.22 6.99 5.39
N GLN A 155 -8.42 7.06 6.46
CA GLN A 155 -8.69 7.86 7.65
C GLN A 155 -8.18 9.30 7.54
N GLU A 156 -7.54 9.66 6.42
CA GLU A 156 -6.95 10.98 6.15
C GLU A 156 -5.90 11.41 7.21
N ASP A 157 -5.19 10.45 7.80
CA ASP A 157 -4.14 10.67 8.79
C ASP A 157 -2.75 10.71 8.13
N LEU A 158 -2.32 11.91 7.75
CA LEU A 158 -1.07 12.12 7.02
C LEU A 158 0.16 11.67 7.81
N ALA A 159 0.17 11.84 9.13
CA ALA A 159 1.31 11.49 9.97
C ALA A 159 1.52 9.97 9.97
N THR A 160 0.43 9.20 10.12
CA THR A 160 0.49 7.74 10.08
C THR A 160 0.85 7.22 8.68
N VAL A 161 0.37 7.87 7.61
CA VAL A 161 0.76 7.55 6.23
C VAL A 161 2.26 7.75 6.00
N GLU A 162 2.80 8.91 6.37
CA GLU A 162 4.22 9.22 6.18
C GLU A 162 5.13 8.28 6.99
N GLN A 163 4.74 7.99 8.24
CA GLN A 163 5.44 7.04 9.08
C GLN A 163 5.45 5.64 8.45
N GLY A 164 4.29 5.13 8.01
CA GLY A 164 4.16 3.79 7.45
C GLY A 164 4.90 3.63 6.11
N LEU A 165 4.90 4.65 5.25
CA LEU A 165 5.66 4.64 3.99
C LEU A 165 7.18 4.72 4.24
N THR A 166 7.60 5.51 5.23
CA THR A 166 9.02 5.56 5.64
C THR A 166 9.48 4.22 6.16
N GLU A 167 8.70 3.61 7.08
CA GLU A 167 8.96 2.29 7.63
C GLU A 167 9.03 1.23 6.52
N ALA A 168 8.07 1.22 5.59
CA ALA A 168 8.10 0.33 4.44
C ALA A 168 9.36 0.55 3.59
N MET A 169 9.72 1.79 3.27
CA MET A 169 10.91 2.08 2.47
C MET A 169 12.21 1.63 3.16
N ASP A 170 12.33 1.81 4.47
CA ASP A 170 13.51 1.42 5.24
C ASP A 170 13.59 -0.10 5.44
N LEU A 171 12.46 -0.76 5.74
CA LEU A 171 12.36 -2.22 5.76
C LEU A 171 12.72 -2.81 4.40
N GLY A 172 12.24 -2.18 3.34
CA GLY A 172 12.63 -2.49 1.97
C GLY A 172 14.14 -2.46 1.83
N LYS A 173 14.79 -1.31 2.05
CA LYS A 173 16.26 -1.16 1.95
C LYS A 173 17.03 -2.19 2.78
N ALA A 174 16.53 -2.52 3.98
CA ALA A 174 17.15 -3.45 4.91
C ALA A 174 17.13 -4.93 4.42
N LEU A 175 16.44 -5.24 3.32
CA LEU A 175 16.47 -6.57 2.69
C LEU A 175 17.79 -6.83 1.91
N GLY A 176 18.64 -5.81 1.68
CA GLY A 176 20.04 -5.96 1.26
C GLY A 176 20.29 -6.27 -0.24
N PRO A 177 21.56 -6.40 -0.68
CA PRO A 177 21.93 -6.74 -2.06
C PRO A 177 21.62 -8.22 -2.35
N GLY A 178 20.59 -8.47 -3.16
CA GLY A 178 19.91 -9.77 -3.32
C GLY A 178 18.46 -9.72 -2.83
N GLY A 179 18.18 -8.88 -1.83
CA GLY A 179 16.85 -8.36 -1.53
C GLY A 179 16.45 -7.18 -2.39
N GLY A 180 17.41 -6.48 -3.02
CA GLY A 180 17.19 -5.36 -3.95
C GLY A 180 16.38 -5.73 -5.20
N ASP A 181 16.61 -6.91 -5.78
CA ASP A 181 15.82 -7.42 -6.91
C ASP A 181 14.40 -7.76 -6.45
N ARG A 182 14.23 -8.38 -5.27
CA ARG A 182 12.91 -8.65 -4.67
C ARG A 182 12.18 -7.35 -4.30
N LEU A 183 12.89 -6.39 -3.72
CA LEU A 183 12.42 -5.03 -3.45
C LEU A 183 11.90 -4.37 -4.73
N ALA A 184 12.68 -4.47 -5.81
CA ALA A 184 12.33 -3.88 -7.09
C ALA A 184 11.13 -4.57 -7.75
N GLU A 185 11.02 -5.88 -7.58
CA GLU A 185 10.00 -6.71 -8.22
C GLU A 185 8.61 -6.49 -7.61
N TRP A 186 8.48 -6.40 -6.28
CA TRP A 186 7.15 -6.30 -5.65
C TRP A 186 7.00 -5.12 -4.67
N ALA A 187 8.05 -4.68 -3.97
CA ALA A 187 7.92 -3.59 -3.00
C ALA A 187 7.85 -2.19 -3.64
N ILE A 188 8.65 -1.92 -4.68
CA ILE A 188 8.60 -0.64 -5.41
C ILE A 188 7.21 -0.41 -6.03
N PRO A 189 6.59 -1.37 -6.76
CA PRO A 189 5.23 -1.20 -7.26
C PRO A 189 4.21 -0.88 -6.17
N LEU A 190 4.29 -1.54 -5.01
CA LEU A 190 3.36 -1.31 -3.91
C LEU A 190 3.57 0.05 -3.23
N ILE A 191 4.81 0.51 -3.06
CA ILE A 191 5.11 1.86 -2.56
C ILE A 191 4.61 2.90 -3.57
N HIS A 192 4.83 2.70 -4.86
CA HIS A 192 4.32 3.59 -5.91
C HIS A 192 2.79 3.62 -5.95
N GLU A 193 2.14 2.47 -5.79
CA GLU A 193 0.68 2.37 -5.70
C GLU A 193 0.16 3.17 -4.49
N ALA A 194 0.73 2.96 -3.30
CA ALA A 194 0.36 3.72 -2.12
C ALA A 194 0.64 5.23 -2.30
N ALA A 195 1.75 5.61 -2.93
CA ALA A 195 2.06 7.00 -3.25
C ALA A 195 1.07 7.58 -4.28
N ASN A 196 0.53 6.78 -5.20
CA ASN A 196 -0.54 7.20 -6.10
C ASN A 196 -1.85 7.44 -5.35
N ASP A 197 -2.18 6.60 -4.36
CA ASP A 197 -3.34 6.81 -3.48
C ASP A 197 -3.21 8.12 -2.69
N VAL A 198 -2.01 8.39 -2.14
CA VAL A 198 -1.70 9.68 -1.47
C VAL A 198 -1.81 10.85 -2.44
N ALA A 199 -1.33 10.71 -3.67
CA ALA A 199 -1.47 11.76 -4.68
C ALA A 199 -2.94 12.01 -5.04
N GLY A 200 -3.75 10.96 -5.18
CA GLY A 200 -5.19 11.08 -5.38
C GLY A 200 -5.89 11.79 -4.22
N TRP A 201 -5.46 11.54 -2.98
CA TRP A 201 -5.91 12.28 -1.81
C TRP A 201 -5.53 13.77 -1.87
N SER A 202 -4.28 14.10 -2.24
CA SER A 202 -3.86 15.51 -2.39
C SER A 202 -4.69 16.28 -3.42
N GLN A 203 -5.10 15.61 -4.52
CA GLN A 203 -5.99 16.21 -5.51
C GLN A 203 -7.37 16.50 -4.92
N ARG A 204 -7.96 15.56 -4.15
CA ARG A 204 -9.25 15.79 -3.48
C ARG A 204 -9.19 16.98 -2.51
N LEU A 205 -8.09 17.15 -1.78
CA LEU A 205 -7.89 18.29 -0.88
C LEU A 205 -7.76 19.61 -1.66
N LEU A 206 -7.06 19.61 -2.80
CA LEU A 206 -6.96 20.76 -3.68
C LEU A 206 -8.35 21.17 -4.22
N ASP A 207 -9.15 20.20 -4.63
CA ASP A 207 -10.52 20.41 -5.11
C ASP A 207 -11.41 21.00 -4.00
N ALA A 208 -11.23 20.51 -2.76
CA ALA A 208 -11.88 21.01 -1.55
C ALA A 208 -11.34 22.36 -1.04
N LYS A 209 -10.33 22.95 -1.71
CA LYS A 209 -9.66 24.21 -1.34
C LYS A 209 -8.89 24.17 -0.01
N ASP A 210 -8.56 22.99 0.51
CA ASP A 210 -7.64 22.84 1.65
C ASP A 210 -6.20 22.86 1.12
N LEU A 211 -5.73 24.05 0.73
CA LEU A 211 -4.48 24.24 -0.02
C LEU A 211 -3.23 23.84 0.78
N GLU A 212 -3.23 24.06 2.09
CA GLU A 212 -2.10 23.74 2.96
C GLU A 212 -1.95 22.22 3.11
N LYS A 213 -3.05 21.51 3.39
CA LYS A 213 -2.99 20.05 3.45
C LYS A 213 -2.74 19.43 2.08
N ALA A 214 -3.32 19.98 1.01
CA ALA A 214 -3.05 19.51 -0.35
C ALA A 214 -1.55 19.56 -0.68
N ASP A 215 -0.88 20.67 -0.32
CA ASP A 215 0.58 20.83 -0.46
C ASP A 215 1.31 19.75 0.34
N ALA A 216 1.04 19.64 1.64
CA ALA A 216 1.68 18.66 2.51
C ALA A 216 1.51 17.21 2.04
N VAL A 217 0.30 16.80 1.68
CA VAL A 217 0.01 15.45 1.16
C VAL A 217 0.70 15.22 -0.18
N SER A 218 0.74 16.22 -1.07
CA SER A 218 1.44 16.09 -2.36
C SER A 218 2.96 15.92 -2.18
N GLN A 219 3.57 16.61 -1.20
CA GLN A 219 5.00 16.46 -0.89
C GLN A 219 5.32 15.06 -0.38
N VAL A 220 4.45 14.46 0.44
CA VAL A 220 4.60 13.06 0.86
C VAL A 220 4.54 12.13 -0.35
N ALA A 221 3.56 12.29 -1.24
CA ALA A 221 3.49 11.48 -2.46
C ALA A 221 4.76 11.61 -3.34
N LEU A 222 5.28 12.83 -3.52
CA LEU A 222 6.50 13.07 -4.30
C LEU A 222 7.76 12.51 -3.64
N ARG A 223 7.83 12.46 -2.31
CA ARG A 223 8.97 11.85 -1.61
C ARG A 223 9.11 10.35 -1.93
N PHE A 224 7.99 9.65 -2.01
CA PHE A 224 7.96 8.19 -2.24
C PHE A 224 7.76 7.83 -3.72
N HIS A 225 7.29 8.76 -4.56
CA HIS A 225 7.15 8.60 -6.00
C HIS A 225 7.46 9.93 -6.73
N PRO A 226 8.74 10.28 -6.94
CA PRO A 226 9.16 11.62 -7.41
C PRO A 226 8.59 12.04 -8.76
N HIS A 227 8.26 11.07 -9.61
CA HIS A 227 7.69 11.28 -10.94
C HIS A 227 6.15 11.13 -10.96
N ASN A 228 5.50 11.16 -9.80
CA ASN A 228 4.05 11.10 -9.69
C ASN A 228 3.41 12.31 -10.39
N ARG A 229 2.70 12.07 -11.49
CA ARG A 229 2.10 13.13 -12.31
C ARG A 229 0.97 13.87 -11.60
N ILE A 230 0.21 13.18 -10.75
CA ILE A 230 -0.92 13.78 -10.00
C ILE A 230 -0.36 14.76 -8.96
N ALA A 231 0.58 14.29 -8.13
CA ALA A 231 1.18 15.14 -7.09
C ALA A 231 1.94 16.34 -7.68
N ASN A 232 2.67 16.15 -8.78
CA ASN A 232 3.28 17.26 -9.52
C ASN A 232 2.24 18.25 -10.08
N GLY A 233 1.09 17.73 -10.55
CA GLY A 233 -0.04 18.55 -10.99
C GLY A 233 -0.59 19.42 -9.86
N VAL A 234 -0.81 18.84 -8.68
CA VAL A 234 -1.26 19.56 -7.48
C VAL A 234 -0.28 20.67 -7.10
N GLY A 235 1.02 20.37 -7.05
CA GLY A 235 2.05 21.38 -6.74
C GLY A 235 2.06 22.55 -7.73
N ARG A 236 1.92 22.28 -9.03
CA ARG A 236 1.82 23.30 -10.07
C ARG A 236 0.54 24.13 -9.93
N ASP A 237 -0.59 23.50 -9.67
CA ASP A 237 -1.87 24.18 -9.58
C ASP A 237 -1.93 25.07 -8.33
N LEU A 238 -1.35 24.61 -7.20
CA LEU A 238 -1.13 25.42 -6.00
C LEU A 238 -0.26 26.64 -6.28
N LEU A 239 0.85 26.47 -7.01
CA LEU A 239 1.73 27.56 -7.41
C LEU A 239 0.97 28.60 -8.25
N MET A 240 0.17 28.14 -9.22
CA MET A 240 -0.65 29.02 -10.04
C MET A 240 -1.72 29.75 -9.21
N MET A 241 -2.38 29.08 -8.26
CA MET A 241 -3.35 29.73 -7.37
C MET A 241 -2.71 30.82 -6.48
N ARG A 242 -1.44 30.65 -6.07
CA ARG A 242 -0.71 31.64 -5.26
C ARG A 242 -0.17 32.81 -6.10
N ILE A 243 0.37 32.54 -7.29
CA ILE A 243 1.05 33.55 -8.12
C ILE A 243 0.07 34.34 -8.99
N LEU A 244 -0.96 33.70 -9.54
CA LEU A 244 -1.87 34.34 -10.49
C LEU A 244 -2.53 35.61 -9.93
N PRO A 245 -3.01 35.68 -8.67
CA PRO A 245 -3.56 36.92 -8.11
C PRO A 245 -2.55 38.06 -8.06
N ILE A 246 -1.29 37.75 -7.75
CA ILE A 246 -0.19 38.73 -7.68
C ILE A 246 0.10 39.27 -9.08
N VAL A 247 0.19 38.39 -10.08
CA VAL A 247 0.40 38.77 -11.47
C VAL A 247 -0.75 39.64 -11.99
N LEU A 248 -1.99 39.24 -11.73
CA LEU A 248 -3.17 40.01 -12.12
C LEU A 248 -3.22 41.38 -11.43
N ALA A 249 -2.87 41.46 -10.15
CA ALA A 249 -2.76 42.73 -9.43
C ALA A 249 -1.68 43.63 -10.02
N GLY A 250 -0.51 43.08 -10.36
CA GLY A 250 0.57 43.80 -11.03
C GLY A 250 0.17 44.35 -12.41
N ILE A 251 -0.52 43.54 -13.21
CA ILE A 251 -1.07 43.97 -14.50
C ILE A 251 -2.09 45.09 -14.29
N GLY A 252 -3.00 44.95 -13.32
CA GLY A 252 -3.98 45.99 -12.99
C GLY A 252 -3.34 47.32 -12.60
N LEU A 253 -2.30 47.28 -11.77
CA LEU A 253 -1.55 48.47 -11.37
C LEU A 253 -0.88 49.14 -12.58
N PHE A 254 -0.28 48.35 -13.47
CA PHE A 254 0.36 48.85 -14.68
C PHE A 254 -0.64 49.53 -15.62
N VAL A 255 -1.82 48.93 -15.82
CA VAL A 255 -2.90 49.50 -16.63
C VAL A 255 -3.40 50.82 -16.01
N ALA A 256 -3.61 50.87 -14.70
CA ALA A 256 -4.03 52.09 -14.00
C ALA A 256 -2.99 53.22 -14.15
N ALA A 257 -1.69 52.90 -14.01
CA ALA A 257 -0.61 53.85 -14.19
C ALA A 257 -0.56 54.40 -15.64
N ALA A 258 -0.74 53.55 -16.64
CA ALA A 258 -0.80 53.96 -18.04
C ALA A 258 -1.97 54.90 -18.34
N ILE A 259 -3.16 54.62 -17.79
CA ILE A 259 -4.34 55.48 -17.90
C ILE A 259 -4.09 56.84 -17.24
N ALA A 260 -3.54 56.85 -16.02
CA ALA A 260 -3.20 58.08 -15.31
C ALA A 260 -2.20 58.92 -16.08
N TRP A 261 -1.14 58.31 -16.62
CA TRP A 261 -0.15 59.00 -17.44
C TRP A 261 -0.76 59.61 -18.71
N ALA A 262 -1.60 58.85 -19.43
CA ALA A 262 -2.30 59.33 -20.61
C ALA A 262 -3.23 60.52 -20.30
N TRP A 263 -3.93 60.46 -19.16
CA TRP A 263 -4.78 61.55 -18.70
C TRP A 263 -3.97 62.81 -18.37
N VAL A 264 -2.87 62.68 -17.62
CA VAL A 264 -1.97 63.80 -17.29
C VAL A 264 -1.40 64.43 -18.57
N ARG A 265 -0.95 63.61 -19.53
CA ARG A 265 -0.44 64.09 -20.81
C ARG A 265 -1.51 64.88 -21.58
N LYS A 266 -2.75 64.39 -21.63
CA LYS A 266 -3.88 65.08 -22.25
C LYS A 266 -4.15 66.44 -21.60
N GLN A 267 -4.10 66.53 -20.27
CA GLN A 267 -4.28 67.80 -19.55
C GLN A 267 -3.15 68.80 -19.86
N ARG A 268 -1.90 68.32 -19.98
CA ARG A 268 -0.77 69.18 -20.37
C ARG A 268 -0.92 69.75 -21.77
N VAL A 269 -1.33 68.92 -22.74
CA VAL A 269 -1.58 69.37 -24.13
C VAL A 269 -2.71 70.40 -24.18
N LYS A 270 -3.81 70.18 -23.44
CA LYS A 270 -4.91 71.15 -23.34
C LYS A 270 -4.45 72.50 -22.77
N LYS A 271 -3.64 72.48 -21.70
CA LYS A 271 -3.12 73.72 -21.10
C LYS A 271 -2.19 74.48 -22.05
N ALA A 272 -1.33 73.77 -22.79
CA ALA A 272 -0.44 74.41 -23.77
C ALA A 272 -1.23 75.09 -24.91
N ALA A 273 -2.26 74.43 -25.43
CA ALA A 273 -3.11 75.01 -26.48
C ALA A 273 -3.88 76.27 -26.01
N LEU A 274 -4.29 76.31 -24.74
CA LEU A 274 -4.94 77.49 -24.15
C LEU A 274 -3.96 78.65 -23.94
N SER A 275 -2.71 78.39 -23.54
CA SER A 275 -1.71 79.46 -23.40
C SER A 275 -1.30 80.08 -24.74
N GLU A 276 -1.29 79.31 -25.84
CA GLU A 276 -0.99 79.84 -27.17
C GLU A 276 -2.13 80.74 -27.71
N THR A 277 -3.37 80.45 -27.33
CA THR A 277 -4.52 81.28 -27.72
C THR A 277 -4.55 82.61 -26.94
N GLU A 278 -4.12 82.65 -25.68
CA GLU A 278 -4.03 83.90 -24.90
C GLU A 278 -2.93 84.86 -25.39
N ILE A 279 -1.83 84.35 -25.95
CA ILE A 279 -0.73 85.19 -26.46
C ILE A 279 -1.08 85.85 -27.82
N SER A 280 -2.09 85.34 -28.53
CA SER A 280 -2.47 85.82 -29.86
C SER A 280 -3.66 86.80 -29.88
N THR A 281 -4.22 87.12 -28.71
CA THR A 281 -5.27 88.15 -28.51
C THR A 281 -4.71 89.40 -27.85
#